data_AF-A0A527FSN7-F1
#
_entry.id   AF-A0A527FSN7-F1
#
_cell.length_a   1.000
_cell.length_b   1.000
_cell.length_c   1.000
_cell.angle_alpha   90.00
_cell.angle_beta   90.00
_cell.angle_gamma   90.00
#
_symmetry.space_group_name_H-M   'P 1'
#
loop_
_entity.id
_entity.type
_entity.pdbx_description
1 polymer ?
#
loop_
_entity_poly.entity_id
_entity_poly.type
_entity_poly.pdbx_seq_one_letter_code
_entity_poly.pdbx_strand_id
1 'polypeptide(L)' 'AGIDFEERRFPATITAGELEAAIHGLNADPRVTGIIIQRPVPVHIPIRTLQAAVHPLKDVEGMHPASIGNIVYNQLD' A
#
# COMPACT_ATOMS: atom_id res chain seq x y z
N ALA A 1 -3.32 18.05 -14.77
CA ALA A 1 -3.23 17.89 -13.30
C ALA A 1 -1.75 17.68 -12.93
N GLY A 2 -1.29 18.22 -11.80
CA GLY A 2 0.13 18.31 -11.43
C GLY A 2 0.56 17.38 -10.29
N ILE A 3 -0.04 16.19 -10.19
CA ILE A 3 0.42 15.12 -9.30
C ILE A 3 1.18 14.11 -10.16
N ASP A 4 2.44 13.86 -9.80
CA ASP A 4 3.26 12.88 -10.50
C ASP A 4 2.75 11.46 -10.22
N PHE A 5 2.79 10.62 -11.25
CA PHE A 5 2.37 9.22 -11.17
C PHE A 5 3.47 8.30 -11.71
N GLU A 6 3.79 7.27 -10.95
CA GLU A 6 4.75 6.23 -11.32
C GLU A 6 4.09 4.85 -11.18
N GLU A 7 4.14 4.04 -12.24
CA GLU A 7 3.69 2.65 -12.23
C GLU A 7 4.90 1.72 -12.02
N ARG A 8 4.84 0.83 -11.02
CA ARG A 8 5.81 -0.26 -10.83
C ARG A 8 5.18 -1.60 -11.12
N ARG A 9 5.71 -2.29 -12.15
CA ARG A 9 5.27 -3.62 -12.56
C ARG A 9 6.24 -4.68 -12.05
N PHE A 10 5.69 -5.72 -11.41
CA PHE A 10 6.45 -6.83 -10.88
C PHE A 10 6.07 -8.14 -11.60
N PRO A 11 6.99 -9.10 -11.75
CA PRO A 11 6.67 -10.38 -12.35
C PRO A 11 5.69 -11.17 -11.47
N ALA A 12 4.88 -12.03 -12.08
CA ALA A 12 3.94 -12.88 -11.36
C ALA A 12 4.63 -13.87 -10.39
N THR A 13 5.93 -14.10 -10.55
CA THR A 13 6.76 -14.95 -9.69
C THR A 13 7.37 -14.23 -8.49
N ILE A 14 7.14 -12.91 -8.35
CA ILE A 14 7.68 -12.14 -7.23
C ILE A 14 7.23 -12.75 -5.91
N THR A 15 8.11 -12.76 -4.92
CA THR A 15 7.77 -13.22 -3.57
C THR A 15 7.05 -12.13 -2.78
N ALA A 16 6.30 -12.52 -1.75
CA ALA A 16 5.69 -11.57 -0.83
C ALA A 16 6.75 -10.63 -0.19
N GLY A 17 7.89 -11.18 0.24
CA GLY A 17 8.96 -10.40 0.87
C GLY A 17 9.62 -9.38 -0.08
N GLU A 18 9.81 -9.72 -1.35
CA GLU A 18 10.33 -8.75 -2.34
C GLU A 18 9.35 -7.60 -2.57
N LEU A 19 8.04 -7.90 -2.65
CA LEU A 19 7.02 -6.89 -2.84
C LEU A 19 6.83 -6.02 -1.59
N GLU A 20 6.89 -6.61 -0.39
CA GLU A 20 6.90 -5.88 0.88
C GLU A 20 8.12 -4.96 0.98
N ALA A 21 9.31 -5.44 0.61
CA ALA A 21 10.52 -4.61 0.59
C ALA A 21 10.37 -3.40 -0.37
N ALA A 22 9.74 -3.60 -1.53
CA ALA A 22 9.44 -2.51 -2.45
C ALA A 22 8.45 -1.49 -1.83
N ILE A 23 7.41 -1.95 -1.15
CA ILE A 23 6.46 -1.10 -0.42
C ILE A 23 7.18 -0.32 0.69
N HIS A 24 8.06 -0.96 1.46
CA HIS A 24 8.85 -0.29 2.49
C HIS A 24 9.76 0.81 1.91
N GLY A 25 10.36 0.57 0.75
CA GLY A 25 11.12 1.61 0.04
C GLY A 25 10.25 2.81 -0.34
N LEU A 26 9.03 2.58 -0.84
CA LEU A 26 8.07 3.64 -1.16
C LEU A 26 7.56 4.38 0.11
N ASN A 27 7.36 3.65 1.20
CA ASN A 27 6.99 4.24 2.49
C ASN A 27 8.06 5.22 2.99
N ALA A 28 9.34 4.87 2.84
CA ALA A 28 10.45 5.69 3.30
C ALA A 28 10.75 6.89 2.37
N ASP A 29 10.36 6.85 1.10
CA ASP A 29 10.65 7.93 0.15
C ASP A 29 9.76 9.16 0.42
N PRO A 30 10.31 10.31 0.84
CA PRO A 30 9.52 11.51 1.14
C PRO A 30 8.87 12.13 -0.10
N ARG A 31 9.29 11.74 -1.31
CA ARG A 31 8.67 12.18 -2.58
C ARG A 31 7.38 11.43 -2.90
N VAL A 32 7.15 10.27 -2.27
CA VAL A 32 5.95 9.46 -2.47
C VAL A 32 4.89 9.90 -1.48
N THR A 33 3.82 10.52 -1.97
CA THR A 33 2.68 10.97 -1.15
C THR A 33 1.67 9.86 -0.89
N GLY A 34 1.52 8.90 -1.81
CA GLY A 34 0.51 7.84 -1.70
C GLY A 34 0.89 6.59 -2.49
N ILE A 35 0.37 5.45 -2.05
CA ILE A 35 0.58 4.13 -2.63
C ILE A 35 -0.78 3.50 -2.89
N ILE A 36 -0.94 2.88 -4.05
CA ILE A 36 -2.12 2.10 -4.45
C ILE A 36 -1.64 0.72 -4.87
N ILE A 37 -2.32 -0.34 -4.41
CA ILE A 37 -2.01 -1.72 -4.83
C ILE A 37 -3.03 -2.15 -5.89
N GLN A 38 -2.56 -2.27 -7.13
CA GLN A 38 -3.40 -2.75 -8.23
C GLN A 38 -3.74 -4.23 -8.07
N ARG A 39 -5.01 -4.57 -8.36
CA ARG A 39 -5.58 -5.92 -8.24
C ARG A 39 -5.90 -6.50 -9.64
N PRO A 40 -5.83 -7.83 -9.83
CA PRO A 40 -5.48 -8.86 -8.84
C PRO A 40 -3.96 -8.95 -8.58
N VAL A 41 -3.59 -9.37 -7.37
CA VAL A 41 -2.20 -9.73 -7.03
C VAL A 41 -1.96 -11.24 -7.29
N PRO A 42 -0.69 -11.68 -7.41
CA PRO A 42 -0.39 -13.11 -7.56
C PRO A 42 -1.00 -13.97 -6.45
N VAL A 43 -1.49 -15.16 -6.82
CA VAL A 43 -2.32 -16.02 -5.95
C VAL A 43 -1.60 -16.48 -4.68
N HIS A 44 -0.28 -16.58 -4.71
CA HIS A 44 0.54 -16.99 -3.56
C HIS A 44 0.84 -15.85 -2.59
N ILE A 45 0.42 -14.62 -2.90
CA ILE A 45 0.65 -13.44 -2.06
C ILE A 45 -0.66 -13.04 -1.36
N PRO A 46 -0.71 -13.12 -0.02
CA PRO A 46 -1.87 -12.63 0.71
C PRO A 46 -1.95 -11.10 0.60
N ILE A 47 -2.98 -10.60 -0.08
CA ILE A 47 -3.20 -9.15 -0.28
C ILE A 47 -3.22 -8.36 1.04
N ARG A 48 -3.75 -8.95 2.11
CA ARG A 48 -3.82 -8.32 3.43
C ARG A 48 -2.44 -7.98 3.98
N THR A 49 -1.43 -8.81 3.70
CA THR A 49 -0.05 -8.56 4.13
C THR A 49 0.50 -7.33 3.43
N LEU A 50 0.25 -7.19 2.12
CA LEU A 50 0.68 -6.01 1.36
C LEU A 50 -0.04 -4.74 1.84
N GLN A 51 -1.35 -4.81 2.09
CA GLN A 51 -2.12 -3.68 2.60
C GLN A 51 -1.64 -3.23 3.98
N ALA A 52 -1.31 -4.18 4.87
CA ALA A 52 -0.74 -3.88 6.17
C ALA A 52 0.70 -3.34 6.08
N ALA A 53 1.42 -3.59 4.99
CA ALA A 53 2.76 -3.06 4.77
C ALA A 53 2.76 -1.59 4.31
N VAL A 54 1.67 -1.08 3.71
CA VAL A 54 1.56 0.34 3.29
C VAL A 54 1.46 1.22 4.54
N HIS A 55 2.25 2.29 4.62
CA HIS A 55 2.22 3.20 5.75
C HIS A 55 0.84 3.91 5.83
N PRO A 56 0.22 4.04 7.01
CA PRO A 56 -1.14 4.61 7.14
C PRO A 56 -1.31 5.97 6.46
N LEU A 57 -0.32 6.87 6.59
CA LEU A 57 -0.37 8.20 5.96
C LEU A 57 -0.19 8.21 4.44
N LYS A 58 0.20 7.08 3.84
CA LYS A 58 0.38 6.92 2.39
C LYS A 58 -0.64 5.93 1.80
N ASP A 59 -1.54 5.42 2.61
CA ASP A 59 -2.59 4.49 2.19
C ASP A 59 -3.75 5.25 1.56
N VAL A 60 -3.70 5.38 0.23
CA VAL A 60 -4.73 6.09 -0.54
C VAL A 60 -6.06 5.33 -0.53
N GLU A 61 -6.03 4.01 -0.32
CA GLU A 61 -7.23 3.16 -0.33
C GLU A 61 -7.90 3.04 1.06
N GLY A 62 -7.24 3.48 2.14
CA GLY A 62 -7.76 3.40 3.51
C GLY A 62 -7.91 1.97 4.04
N MET A 63 -7.18 1.02 3.46
CA MET A 63 -7.27 -0.42 3.73
C MET A 63 -6.32 -0.89 4.85
N HIS A 64 -5.45 -0.02 5.34
CA HIS A 64 -4.55 -0.31 6.44
C HIS A 64 -5.38 -0.56 7.72
N PRO A 65 -5.07 -1.59 8.53
CA PRO A 65 -5.86 -1.93 9.73
C PRO A 65 -6.09 -0.76 10.70
N ALA A 66 -5.10 0.11 10.88
CA ALA A 66 -5.23 1.34 11.68
C ALA A 66 -6.21 2.36 11.09
N SER A 67 -6.31 2.45 9.76
CA SER A 67 -7.24 3.34 9.04
C SER A 67 -8.68 2.79 9.07
N ILE A 68 -8.85 1.47 8.97
CA ILE A 68 -10.16 0.81 9.15
C ILE A 68 -10.67 1.02 10.58
N GLY A 69 -9.78 1.01 11.58
CA GLY A 69 -10.11 1.40 12.94
C GLY A 69 -10.76 2.79 13.01
N ASN A 70 -10.20 3.80 12.34
CA ASN A 70 -10.73 5.17 12.34
C ASN A 70 -12.07 5.32 11.61
N ILE A 71 -12.28 4.59 10.51
CA ILE A 71 -13.56 4.63 9.77
C ILE A 71 -14.68 3.94 10.57
N VAL A 72 -14.36 2.87 11.30
CA VAL A 72 -15.35 2.13 12.12
C VAL A 72 -15.59 2.80 13.48
N TYR A 73 -14.61 3.51 14.05
CA TYR A 73 -14.71 4.11 15.39
C TYR A 73 -15.05 5.61 15.46
N ASN A 74 -15.29 6.30 14.35
CA ASN A 74 -15.82 7.67 14.36
C ASN A 74 -15.08 8.61 15.35
N GLN A 75 -13.75 8.70 15.24
CA GLN A 75 -13.01 9.78 15.89
C GLN A 75 -13.11 11.04 15.02
N LEU A 76 -14.31 11.63 15.06
CA LEU A 76 -14.50 13.07 14.93
C LEU A 76 -14.14 13.67 16.29
N ASP A 77 -12.94 14.22 16.41
CA ASP A 77 -12.67 15.34 17.31
C ASP A 77 -12.16 16.51 16.46
#